data_AF-A0A0F9AT88-F1
#
_entry.id   AF-A0A0F9AT88-F1
#
_cell.length_a   1.000
_cell.length_b   1.000
_cell.length_c   1.000
_cell.angle_alpha   90.00
_cell.angle_beta   90.00
_cell.angle_gamma   90.00
#
_symmetry.space_group_name_H-M   'P 1'
#
loop_
_entity.id
_entity.type
_entity.pdbx_description
1 polymer ?
#
loop_
_entity_poly.entity_id
_entity_poly.type
_entity_poly.pdbx_seq_one_letter_code
_entity_poly.pdbx_strand_id
1 'polypeptide(L)'
;MNPSFQWFQNNLDYIFFVYGLAFLILGMAVLLQAKKESDFNLARILWLFACYCLIHSISDFIHMWIFTKGTFDLIHYFAQFLAYLSFIFLFEFGRRLLGLTNKNVDWR
;
A
#
# COMPACT_ATOMS: atom_id res chain seq x y z
N MET A 1 -30.80 -8.37 -2.96
CA MET A 1 -29.32 -8.22 -2.96
C MET A 1 -28.69 -9.49 -2.42
N ASN A 2 -27.50 -9.86 -2.91
CA ASN A 2 -26.78 -11.03 -2.39
C ASN A 2 -26.41 -10.78 -0.91
N PRO A 3 -26.71 -11.70 0.03
CA PRO A 3 -26.39 -11.54 1.45
C PRO A 3 -24.92 -11.22 1.71
N SER A 4 -23.99 -11.77 0.92
CA SER A 4 -22.55 -11.48 1.07
C SER A 4 -22.24 -10.01 0.78
N PHE A 5 -22.81 -9.46 -0.30
CA PHE A 5 -22.63 -8.06 -0.66
C PHE A 5 -23.11 -7.12 0.44
N GLN A 6 -24.27 -7.40 1.04
CA GLN A 6 -24.80 -6.59 2.14
C GLN A 6 -23.86 -6.60 3.35
N TRP A 7 -23.28 -7.76 3.66
CA TRP A 7 -22.31 -7.87 4.74
C TRP A 7 -21.08 -6.99 4.48
N PHE A 8 -20.51 -7.01 3.27
CA PHE A 8 -19.36 -6.15 2.94
C PHE A 8 -19.67 -4.67 3.12
N GLN A 9 -20.81 -4.21 2.60
CA GLN A 9 -21.22 -2.80 2.71
C GLN A 9 -21.39 -2.36 4.17
N ASN A 10 -21.92 -3.24 5.01
CA ASN A 10 -22.16 -2.95 6.43
C ASN A 10 -20.88 -3.01 7.30
N ASN A 11 -19.75 -3.50 6.78
CA ASN A 11 -18.51 -3.72 7.54
C ASN A 11 -17.29 -3.07 6.85
N LEU A 12 -17.50 -2.03 6.04
CA LEU A 12 -16.42 -1.34 5.34
C LEU A 12 -15.38 -0.75 6.29
N ASP A 13 -15.79 -0.28 7.47
CA ASP A 13 -14.89 0.16 8.54
C ASP A 13 -13.89 -0.93 8.95
N TYR A 14 -14.37 -2.15 9.25
CA TYR A 14 -13.50 -3.26 9.59
C TYR A 14 -12.57 -3.67 8.45
N ILE A 15 -13.08 -3.62 7.21
CA ILE A 15 -12.30 -3.95 6.02
C ILE A 15 -11.15 -2.95 5.88
N PHE A 16 -11.45 -1.65 5.85
CA PHE A 16 -10.42 -0.61 5.75
C PHE A 16 -9.42 -0.66 6.92
N PHE A 17 -9.87 -1.00 8.14
CA PHE A 17 -8.97 -1.22 9.27
C PHE A 17 -7.96 -2.36 9.01
N VAL A 18 -8.46 -3.53 8.58
CA VAL A 18 -7.61 -4.71 8.34
C VAL A 18 -6.64 -4.46 7.18
N TYR A 19 -7.10 -3.84 6.09
CA TYR A 19 -6.26 -3.46 4.96
C TYR A 19 -5.19 -2.45 5.37
N GLY A 20 -5.57 -1.37 6.05
CA GLY A 20 -4.64 -0.37 6.54
C GLY A 20 -3.59 -0.99 7.46
N LEU A 21 -3.99 -1.85 8.39
CA LEU A 21 -3.08 -2.53 9.30
C LEU A 21 -2.12 -3.48 8.56
N ALA A 22 -2.62 -4.24 7.58
CA ALA A 22 -1.80 -5.14 6.77
C ALA A 22 -0.72 -4.37 5.99
N PHE A 23 -1.08 -3.26 5.35
CA PHE A 23 -0.12 -2.41 4.65
C PHE A 23 0.86 -1.71 5.61
N LEU A 24 0.40 -1.25 6.78
CA LEU A 24 1.27 -0.66 7.78
C LEU A 24 2.33 -1.67 8.24
N ILE A 25 1.91 -2.89 8.61
CA ILE A 25 2.82 -3.96 9.04
C ILE A 25 3.78 -4.33 7.92
N LEU A 26 3.30 -4.48 6.68
CA LEU A 26 4.14 -4.80 5.53
C LEU A 26 5.19 -3.70 5.27
N GLY A 27 4.78 -2.43 5.27
CA GLY A 27 5.68 -1.30 5.10
C GLY A 27 6.74 -1.24 6.20
N MET A 28 6.34 -1.45 7.45
CA MET A 28 7.26 -1.51 8.59
C MET A 28 8.22 -2.70 8.49
N ALA A 29 7.74 -3.88 8.13
CA ALA A 29 8.57 -5.06 7.94
C ALA A 29 9.65 -4.83 6.87
N VAL A 30 9.29 -4.18 5.76
CA VAL A 30 10.23 -3.83 4.68
C VAL A 30 11.27 -2.80 5.13
N LEU A 31 10.90 -1.83 5.98
CA LEU A 31 11.85 -0.84 6.52
C LEU A 31 12.76 -1.43 7.58
N LEU A 32 12.24 -2.30 8.44
CA LEU A 32 12.95 -2.87 9.58
C LEU A 32 13.81 -4.08 9.19
N GLN A 33 13.63 -4.66 8.00
CA GLN A 33 14.49 -5.75 7.56
C GLN A 33 15.96 -5.29 7.56
N ALA A 34 16.84 -6.06 8.19
CA ALA A 34 18.26 -5.80 8.15
C ALA A 34 18.75 -5.91 6.69
N LYS A 35 19.29 -4.82 6.15
CA LYS A 35 19.87 -4.78 4.80
C LYS A 35 21.38 -5.09 4.79
N LYS A 36 21.92 -5.54 5.93
CA LYS A 36 23.36 -5.78 6.11
C LYS A 36 23.82 -6.82 5.08
N GLU A 37 24.75 -6.41 4.22
CA GLU A 37 25.45 -7.26 3.23
C GLU A 37 24.58 -7.79 2.09
N SER A 38 23.43 -7.18 1.80
CA SER A 38 22.61 -7.61 0.68
C SER A 38 23.20 -7.10 -0.65
N ASP A 39 23.92 -7.95 -1.37
CA ASP A 39 24.33 -7.74 -2.78
C ASP A 39 23.14 -7.65 -3.76
N PHE A 40 21.91 -7.85 -3.27
CA PHE A 40 20.72 -7.85 -4.11
C PHE A 40 20.27 -6.44 -4.47
N ASN A 41 20.27 -6.15 -5.77
CA ASN A 41 19.74 -4.91 -6.34
C ASN A 41 18.28 -4.60 -5.92
N LEU A 42 17.49 -5.62 -5.53
CA LEU A 42 16.13 -5.45 -5.00
C LEU A 42 16.10 -4.63 -3.70
N ALA A 43 17.05 -4.85 -2.78
CA ALA A 43 17.08 -4.17 -1.48
C ALA A 43 17.19 -2.63 -1.62
N ARG A 44 17.78 -2.16 -2.73
CA ARG A 44 17.93 -0.75 -3.08
C ARG A 44 16.63 -0.08 -3.54
N ILE A 45 15.62 -0.86 -3.95
CA ILE A 45 14.34 -0.32 -4.43
C ILE A 45 13.17 -0.63 -3.51
N LEU A 46 13.33 -1.55 -2.54
CA LEU A 46 12.30 -1.91 -1.55
C LEU A 46 11.75 -0.72 -0.74
N TRP A 47 12.53 0.35 -0.57
CA TRP A 47 12.05 1.55 0.12
C TRP A 47 10.87 2.22 -0.60
N LEU A 48 10.80 2.14 -1.95
CA LEU A 48 9.66 2.65 -2.72
C LEU A 48 8.38 1.89 -2.36
N PHE A 49 8.50 0.57 -2.25
CA PHE A 49 7.39 -0.28 -1.84
C PHE A 49 6.94 0.00 -0.40
N ALA A 50 7.89 0.22 0.52
CA ALA A 50 7.57 0.66 1.87
C ALA A 50 6.83 2.01 1.88
N CYS A 51 7.28 3.01 1.11
CA CYS A 51 6.60 4.30 1.00
C CYS A 51 5.17 4.15 0.48
N TYR A 52 4.95 3.31 -0.55
CA TYR A 52 3.60 2.97 -1.01
C TYR A 52 2.75 2.41 0.13
N CYS A 53 3.22 1.37 0.81
CA CYS A 53 2.48 0.71 1.88
C CYS A 53 2.10 1.67 3.01
N LEU A 54 3.05 2.50 3.46
CA LEU A 54 2.82 3.44 4.55
C LEU A 54 1.81 4.54 4.16
N ILE A 55 1.97 5.18 3.00
CA ILE A 55 1.05 6.24 2.55
C ILE A 55 -0.35 5.66 2.29
N HIS A 56 -0.44 4.47 1.69
CA HIS A 56 -1.71 3.81 1.42
C HIS A 56 -2.44 3.42 2.72
N SER A 57 -1.70 2.90 3.72
CA SER A 57 -2.30 2.56 5.02
C SER A 57 -2.93 3.77 5.73
N ILE A 58 -2.35 4.97 5.57
CA ILE A 58 -2.93 6.21 6.10
C ILE A 58 -4.27 6.51 5.39
N SER A 59 -4.34 6.36 4.06
CA SER A 59 -5.59 6.51 3.32
C SER A 59 -6.68 5.56 3.83
N ASP A 60 -6.33 4.29 4.05
CA ASP A 60 -7.27 3.28 4.55
C ASP A 60 -7.76 3.59 5.96
N PHE A 61 -6.89 4.02 6.87
CA PHE A 61 -7.32 4.44 8.21
C PHE A 61 -8.23 5.68 8.19
N ILE A 62 -8.02 6.60 7.25
CA ILE A 62 -8.94 7.73 7.06
C ILE A 62 -10.28 7.24 6.53
N HIS A 63 -10.31 6.31 5.55
CA HIS A 63 -11.56 5.71 5.08
C HIS A 63 -12.30 4.98 6.21
N MET A 64 -11.61 4.16 7.00
CA MET A 64 -12.17 3.53 8.20
C MET A 64 -12.82 4.57 9.11
N TRP A 65 -12.10 5.66 9.42
CA TRP A 65 -12.63 6.74 10.26
C TRP A 65 -13.90 7.38 9.68
N ILE A 66 -13.93 7.64 8.36
CA ILE A 66 -15.11 8.18 7.67
C ILE A 66 -16.30 7.23 7.80
N PHE A 67 -16.10 5.92 7.63
CA PHE A 67 -17.17 4.93 7.77
C PHE A 67 -17.69 4.81 9.21
N THR A 68 -16.84 5.03 10.22
CA THR A 68 -17.25 4.96 11.64
C THR A 68 -17.91 6.25 12.15
N LYS A 69 -17.43 7.43 11.72
CA LYS A 69 -17.80 8.73 12.32
C LYS A 69 -18.67 9.62 11.41
N GLY A 70 -18.88 9.23 10.16
CA GLY A 70 -19.54 10.07 9.16
C GLY A 70 -18.54 10.96 8.40
N THR A 71 -19.01 11.57 7.32
CA THR A 71 -18.16 12.17 6.28
C THR A 71 -17.97 13.67 6.45
N PHE A 72 -16.79 14.13 6.04
CA PHE A 72 -16.56 15.49 5.54
C PHE A 72 -15.91 15.34 4.15
N ASP A 73 -16.49 15.97 3.13
CA ASP A 73 -16.05 15.79 1.73
C ASP A 73 -14.54 16.05 1.55
N LEU A 74 -14.01 17.07 2.23
CA LEU A 74 -12.58 17.41 2.18
C LEU A 74 -11.69 16.25 2.65
N ILE A 75 -12.08 15.55 3.73
CA ILE A 75 -11.32 14.43 4.30
C ILE A 75 -11.39 13.22 3.35
N HIS A 76 -12.55 12.99 2.73
CA HIS A 76 -12.70 11.94 1.73
C HIS A 76 -11.79 12.17 0.52
N TYR A 77 -11.79 13.39 -0.04
CA TYR A 77 -10.89 13.73 -1.16
C TYR A 77 -9.41 13.68 -0.76
N PHE A 78 -9.08 14.03 0.47
CA PHE A 78 -7.71 13.91 0.98
C PHE A 78 -7.25 12.45 1.07
N ALA A 79 -8.10 11.55 1.57
CA ALA A 79 -7.81 10.11 1.56
C ALA A 79 -7.61 9.60 0.12
N GLN A 80 -8.53 9.94 -0.79
CA GLN A 80 -8.42 9.56 -2.19
C GLN A 80 -7.12 10.07 -2.84
N PHE A 81 -6.72 11.31 -2.52
CA PHE A 81 -5.46 11.87 -2.97
C PHE A 81 -4.25 11.11 -2.43
N LEU A 82 -4.24 10.72 -1.16
CA LEU A 82 -3.18 9.89 -0.56
C LEU A 82 -3.06 8.53 -1.28
N ALA A 83 -4.18 7.90 -1.63
CA ALA A 83 -4.17 6.65 -2.38
C ALA A 83 -3.55 6.82 -3.78
N TYR A 84 -3.87 7.91 -4.49
CA TYR A 84 -3.24 8.21 -5.79
C TYR A 84 -1.77 8.57 -5.67
N LEU A 85 -1.40 9.32 -4.63
CA LEU A 85 -0.02 9.68 -4.34
C LEU A 85 0.81 8.43 -4.02
N SER A 86 0.27 7.48 -3.24
CA SER A 86 0.97 6.24 -2.93
C SER A 86 1.22 5.40 -4.18
N PHE A 87 0.29 5.39 -5.14
CA PHE A 87 0.44 4.67 -6.41
C PHE A 87 1.69 5.10 -7.20
N ILE A 88 2.14 6.35 -7.10
CA ILE A 88 3.38 6.81 -7.77
C ILE A 88 4.59 6.00 -7.28
N PHE A 89 4.66 5.71 -5.97
CA PHE A 89 5.73 4.90 -5.39
C PHE A 89 5.64 3.43 -5.84
N LEU A 90 4.42 2.88 -5.91
CA LEU A 90 4.20 1.51 -6.40
C LEU A 90 4.59 1.37 -7.87
N PHE A 91 4.20 2.34 -8.70
CA PHE A 91 4.52 2.37 -10.11
C PHE A 91 6.02 2.43 -10.33
N GLU A 92 6.73 3.33 -9.64
CA GLU A 92 8.18 3.46 -9.74
C GLU A 92 8.91 2.21 -9.20
N PHE A 93 8.41 1.60 -8.13
CA PHE A 93 8.88 0.31 -7.65
C PHE A 93 8.76 -0.78 -8.73
N GLY A 94 7.58 -0.92 -9.33
CA GLY A 94 7.30 -1.89 -10.39
C GLY A 94 8.18 -1.68 -11.63
N ARG A 95 8.35 -0.43 -12.08
CA ARG A 95 9.22 -0.07 -13.20
C ARG A 95 10.66 -0.48 -12.94
N ARG A 96 11.20 -0.19 -11.74
CA ARG A 96 12.56 -0.59 -11.37
C ARG A 96 12.69 -2.10 -11.22
N LEU A 97 11.69 -2.77 -10.65
CA LEU A 97 11.67 -4.22 -10.49
C LEU A 97 11.78 -4.93 -11.85
N LEU A 98 10.95 -4.54 -12.83
CA LEU A 98 11.02 -5.08 -14.19
C LEU A 98 12.38 -4.83 -14.84
N GLY A 99 12.98 -3.65 -14.62
CA GLY A 99 14.32 -3.33 -15.09
C GLY A 99 15.43 -4.18 -14.47
N LEU A 100 15.24 -4.68 -13.23
CA LEU A 100 16.16 -5.63 -12.60
C LEU A 100 15.99 -7.04 -13.16
N THR A 101 14.74 -7.49 -13.38
CA THR A 101 14.45 -8.80 -13.97
C THR A 101 15.07 -8.93 -15.37
N ASN A 102 14.93 -7.90 -16.21
CA ASN A 102 15.40 -7.93 -17.59
C ASN A 102 16.94 -7.98 -17.74
N LYS A 103 17.70 -7.61 -16.69
CA LYS A 103 19.17 -7.69 -16.69
C LYS A 103 19.72 -9.07 -16.30
N ASN A 104 18.89 -9.93 -15.70
CA ASN A 104 19.28 -11.27 -15.25
C ASN A 104 18.90 -12.38 -16.24
N VAL A 105 18.37 -12.02 -17.42
CA VAL A 105 18.06 -12.99 -18.47
C VAL A 105 19.20 -13.00 -19.49
N ASP A 106 20.22 -13.82 -19.22
CA ASP A 106 21.21 -14.20 -20.22
C ASP A 106 20.56 -15.25 -21.13
N TRP A 107 20.17 -14.86 -22.33
CA TRP A 107 19.69 -15.79 -23.38
C TRP A 107 20.85 -16.28 -24.27
N ARG A 108 22.03 -16.49 -23.69
CA ARG A 108 23.18 -17.09 -24.37
C ARG A 108 23.39 -18.52 -23.91
#